data_AF-A0A2H5ZWM4-F1
#
_entry.id   AF-A0A2H5ZWM4-F1
#
_cell.length_a   1.000
_cell.length_b   1.000
_cell.length_c   1.000
_cell.angle_alpha   90.00
_cell.angle_beta   90.00
_cell.angle_gamma   90.00
#
_symmetry.space_group_name_H-M   'P 1'
#
loop_
_entity.id
_entity.type
_entity.pdbx_description
1 polymer ?
#
loop_
_entity_poly.entity_id
_entity_poly.type
_entity_poly.pdbx_seq_one_letter_code
_entity_poly.pdbx_strand_id
1 'polypeptide(L)'
;MVTVGAPRHPLRAQREASLRSRRVGLGVMGLADAMAMLGLRYGAQEALRWAEDCLRRIRDAAYAASVELAREKGIFPVFDPRRHEQSPFVQRLPEGLRRALRRWGLRNAALLAVAPTGSISLLAGASSGIEPIFGIRYTRLVAGQRHAAQHPLLDLYRRETGRDDPDWPTAHQVDPLSRVRLQAAAQRYVDQSISSTVNLPASAGREVVERVYRAAWELGCKGITVFREGSRAPVLEAAGSPVAVCTLCEPGPEGADSPPSP
;
A
#
# COMPACT_ATOMS: atom_id res chain seq x y z
N MET A 1 13.34 -18.02 12.60
CA MET A 1 11.99 -17.75 13.14
C MET A 1 12.05 -16.50 14.03
N VAL A 2 11.28 -15.46 13.74
CA VAL A 2 11.22 -14.24 14.58
C VAL A 2 10.15 -14.42 15.64
N THR A 3 10.54 -14.42 16.92
CA THR A 3 9.59 -14.55 18.05
C THR A 3 9.20 -13.16 18.55
N VAL A 4 7.97 -12.73 18.26
CA VAL A 4 7.41 -11.48 18.80
C VAL A 4 7.37 -11.53 20.32
N GLY A 5 7.99 -10.56 20.99
CA GLY A 5 8.07 -10.49 22.46
C GLY A 5 9.30 -11.17 23.09
N ALA A 6 10.25 -11.68 22.28
CA ALA A 6 11.55 -12.09 22.80
C ALA A 6 12.23 -10.92 23.55
N PRO A 7 13.04 -11.18 24.59
CA PRO A 7 13.71 -10.14 25.38
C PRO A 7 14.93 -9.55 24.62
N ARG A 8 14.74 -9.17 23.36
CA ARG A 8 15.75 -8.58 22.47
C ARG A 8 15.57 -7.08 22.28
N HIS A 9 14.88 -6.42 23.21
CA HIS A 9 14.64 -4.98 23.15
C HIS A 9 15.78 -4.26 23.90
N PRO A 10 16.53 -3.35 23.26
CA PRO A 10 17.62 -2.61 23.92
C PRO A 10 17.14 -1.79 25.11
N LEU A 11 15.92 -1.22 25.03
CA LEU A 11 15.35 -0.37 26.07
C LEU A 11 14.15 -1.02 26.74
N ARG A 12 14.05 -0.85 28.07
CA ARG A 12 12.91 -1.31 28.87
C ARG A 12 11.57 -0.81 28.33
N ALA A 13 11.49 0.48 27.98
CA ALA A 13 10.26 1.09 27.45
C ALA A 13 9.77 0.42 26.14
N GLN A 14 10.71 -0.02 25.27
CA GLN A 14 10.36 -0.74 24.04
C GLN A 14 9.80 -2.13 24.35
N ARG A 15 10.42 -2.85 25.29
CA ARG A 15 9.93 -4.17 25.74
C ARG A 15 8.52 -4.06 26.31
N GLU A 16 8.28 -3.07 27.17
CA GLU A 16 6.98 -2.83 27.79
C GLU A 16 5.93 -2.48 26.72
N ALA A 17 6.23 -1.57 25.78
CA ALA A 17 5.31 -1.22 24.70
C ALA A 17 4.96 -2.42 23.80
N SER A 18 5.96 -3.23 23.46
CA SER A 18 5.83 -4.45 22.66
C SER A 18 4.94 -5.49 23.34
N LEU A 19 5.21 -5.81 24.61
CA LEU A 19 4.41 -6.78 25.38
C LEU A 19 3.00 -6.28 25.65
N ARG A 20 2.83 -4.97 25.91
CA ARG A 20 1.54 -4.34 26.23
C ARG A 20 0.57 -4.40 25.06
N SER A 21 1.04 -4.14 23.85
CA SER A 21 0.18 -3.99 22.67
C SER A 21 0.27 -5.15 21.67
N ARG A 22 1.36 -5.92 21.69
CA ARG A 22 1.62 -7.04 20.77
C ARG A 22 1.37 -6.68 19.30
N ARG A 23 1.71 -5.44 18.90
CA ARG A 23 1.48 -4.96 17.53
C ARG A 23 2.33 -5.76 16.54
N VAL A 24 1.73 -6.11 15.42
CA VAL A 24 2.38 -6.71 14.25
C VAL A 24 1.91 -5.98 13.00
N GLY A 25 2.61 -6.17 11.88
CA GLY A 25 2.27 -5.55 10.60
C GLY A 25 2.45 -6.54 9.47
N LEU A 26 1.38 -7.29 9.16
CA LEU A 26 1.29 -8.12 7.96
C LEU A 26 0.94 -7.23 6.77
N GLY A 27 1.77 -7.29 5.74
CA GLY A 27 1.57 -6.55 4.49
C GLY A 27 1.51 -7.48 3.29
N VAL A 28 1.56 -6.87 2.10
CA VAL A 28 1.61 -7.57 0.80
C VAL A 28 2.74 -6.98 -0.05
N MET A 29 3.17 -7.73 -1.05
CA MET A 29 3.97 -7.26 -2.19
C MET A 29 3.56 -8.03 -3.45
N GLY A 30 4.00 -7.61 -4.63
CA GLY A 30 3.67 -8.25 -5.90
C GLY A 30 2.23 -8.00 -6.37
N LEU A 31 1.54 -6.99 -5.83
CA LEU A 31 0.14 -6.71 -6.20
C LEU A 31 0.02 -6.32 -7.68
N ALA A 32 0.91 -5.45 -8.17
CA ALA A 32 0.90 -5.02 -9.57
C ALA A 32 1.27 -6.17 -10.51
N ASP A 33 2.16 -7.07 -10.08
CA ASP A 33 2.53 -8.24 -10.87
C ASP A 33 1.39 -9.23 -11.01
N ALA A 34 0.68 -9.48 -9.92
CA ALA A 34 -0.51 -10.32 -9.94
C ALA A 34 -1.58 -9.72 -10.87
N MET A 35 -1.83 -8.41 -10.78
CA MET A 35 -2.73 -7.72 -11.71
C MET A 35 -2.28 -7.89 -13.16
N ALA A 36 -0.99 -7.67 -13.44
CA ALA A 36 -0.40 -7.80 -14.76
C ALA A 36 -0.58 -9.21 -15.36
N MET A 37 -0.30 -10.26 -14.59
CA MET A 37 -0.48 -11.66 -15.02
C MET A 37 -1.95 -12.06 -15.19
N LEU A 38 -2.87 -11.41 -14.47
CA LEU A 38 -4.31 -11.61 -14.61
C LEU A 38 -4.92 -10.76 -15.75
N GLY A 39 -4.12 -9.96 -16.47
CA GLY A 39 -4.60 -9.04 -17.50
C GLY A 39 -5.39 -7.86 -16.94
N LEU A 40 -5.25 -7.55 -15.65
CA LEU A 40 -5.91 -6.43 -14.98
C LEU A 40 -5.01 -5.19 -15.08
N ARG A 41 -5.48 -4.16 -15.78
CA ARG A 41 -4.72 -2.89 -15.89
C ARG A 41 -4.72 -2.18 -14.53
N TYR A 42 -3.53 -1.87 -14.01
CA TYR A 42 -3.39 -1.14 -12.75
C TYR A 42 -4.16 0.20 -12.80
N GLY A 43 -4.97 0.46 -11.76
CA GLY A 43 -5.82 1.65 -11.68
C GLY A 43 -7.21 1.51 -12.34
N ALA A 44 -7.45 0.47 -13.14
CA ALA A 44 -8.79 0.17 -13.67
C ALA A 44 -9.75 -0.28 -12.56
N GLN A 45 -11.05 -0.06 -12.76
CA GLN A 45 -12.06 -0.39 -11.75
C GLN A 45 -12.11 -1.89 -11.43
N GLU A 46 -11.89 -2.76 -12.42
CA GLU A 46 -11.77 -4.21 -12.25
C GLU A 46 -10.59 -4.58 -11.35
N ALA A 47 -9.44 -3.94 -11.57
CA ALA A 47 -8.23 -4.15 -10.78
C ALA A 47 -8.41 -3.68 -9.33
N LEU A 48 -9.12 -2.55 -9.13
CA LEU A 48 -9.50 -2.06 -7.81
C LEU A 48 -10.38 -3.06 -7.05
N ARG A 49 -11.47 -3.53 -7.69
CA ARG A 49 -12.38 -4.52 -7.07
C ARG A 49 -11.65 -5.80 -6.71
N TRP A 50 -10.76 -6.28 -7.58
CA TRP A 50 -9.96 -7.46 -7.33
C TRP A 50 -9.00 -7.26 -6.14
N ALA A 51 -8.29 -6.13 -6.09
CA ALA A 51 -7.41 -5.81 -4.96
C ALA A 51 -8.16 -5.69 -3.64
N GLU A 52 -9.36 -5.09 -3.64
CA GLU A 52 -10.22 -5.02 -2.46
C GLU A 52 -10.59 -6.42 -1.97
N ASP A 53 -10.95 -7.35 -2.87
CA ASP A 53 -11.29 -8.72 -2.48
C ASP A 53 -10.08 -9.45 -1.86
N CYS A 54 -8.90 -9.31 -2.46
CA CYS A 54 -7.67 -9.89 -1.92
C CYS A 54 -7.37 -9.35 -0.51
N LEU A 55 -7.38 -8.03 -0.33
CA LEU A 55 -7.06 -7.40 0.95
C LEU A 55 -8.14 -7.66 2.01
N ARG A 56 -9.41 -7.77 1.61
CA ARG A 56 -10.50 -8.20 2.48
C ARG A 56 -10.25 -9.60 3.03
N ARG A 57 -9.89 -10.56 2.17
CA ARG A 57 -9.57 -11.93 2.59
C ARG A 57 -8.36 -11.98 3.53
N ILE A 58 -7.31 -11.22 3.23
CA ILE A 58 -6.13 -11.11 4.09
C ILE A 58 -6.50 -10.53 5.46
N ARG A 59 -7.30 -9.45 5.49
CA ARG A 59 -7.78 -8.85 6.74
C ARG A 59 -8.58 -9.87 7.56
N ASP A 60 -9.55 -10.53 6.93
CA ASP A 60 -10.43 -11.48 7.61
C ASP A 60 -9.63 -12.65 8.19
N ALA A 61 -8.67 -13.19 7.42
CA ALA A 61 -7.76 -14.25 7.88
C ALA A 61 -6.85 -13.79 9.03
N ALA A 62 -6.28 -12.58 8.94
CA ALA A 62 -5.42 -12.04 9.99
C ALA A 62 -6.17 -11.84 11.32
N TYR A 63 -7.39 -11.29 11.26
CA TYR A 63 -8.23 -11.11 12.45
C TYR A 63 -8.71 -12.46 13.01
N ALA A 64 -9.09 -13.41 12.15
CA ALA A 64 -9.43 -14.77 12.57
C ALA A 64 -8.26 -15.44 13.32
N ALA A 65 -7.05 -15.37 12.75
CA ALA A 65 -5.85 -15.92 13.37
C ALA A 65 -5.53 -15.26 14.71
N SER A 66 -5.73 -13.94 14.84
CA SER A 66 -5.53 -13.24 16.11
C SER A 66 -6.52 -13.66 17.18
N VAL A 67 -7.78 -13.93 16.81
CA VAL A 67 -8.81 -14.45 17.71
C VAL A 67 -8.45 -15.86 18.18
N GLU A 68 -8.04 -16.76 17.28
CA GLU A 68 -7.63 -18.11 17.67
C GLU A 68 -6.38 -18.09 18.57
N LEU A 69 -5.41 -17.24 18.27
CA LEU A 69 -4.24 -17.05 19.15
C LEU A 69 -4.62 -16.42 20.50
N ALA A 70 -5.68 -15.60 20.56
CA ALA A 70 -6.19 -15.06 21.82
C ALA A 70 -6.81 -16.17 22.67
N ARG A 71 -7.56 -17.07 22.03
CA ARG A 71 -8.15 -18.24 22.69
C ARG A 71 -7.08 -19.22 23.22
N GLU A 72 -6.04 -19.48 22.44
CA GLU A 72 -4.95 -20.40 22.83
C GLU A 72 -3.99 -19.78 23.84
N LYS A 73 -3.58 -18.52 23.64
CA LYS A 73 -2.42 -17.90 24.33
C LYS A 73 -2.79 -16.67 25.17
N GLY A 74 -4.06 -16.29 25.21
CA GLY A 74 -4.58 -15.09 25.87
C GLY A 74 -4.53 -13.83 24.99
N ILE A 75 -5.34 -12.84 25.36
CA ILE A 75 -5.42 -11.52 24.72
C ILE A 75 -4.14 -10.68 24.90
N PHE A 76 -4.02 -9.56 24.18
CA PHE A 76 -3.01 -8.56 24.53
C PHE A 76 -3.40 -7.80 25.81
N PRO A 77 -2.43 -7.40 26.67
CA PRO A 77 -2.70 -6.88 28.02
C PRO A 77 -3.66 -5.69 28.14
N VAL A 78 -3.71 -4.80 27.14
CA VAL A 78 -4.57 -3.59 27.17
C VAL A 78 -5.77 -3.69 26.23
N PHE A 79 -6.24 -4.90 25.93
CA PHE A 79 -7.45 -5.09 25.14
C PHE A 79 -8.67 -4.59 25.92
N ASP A 80 -9.47 -3.74 25.26
CA ASP A 80 -10.72 -3.20 25.79
C ASP A 80 -11.85 -3.59 24.82
N PRO A 81 -12.76 -4.50 25.21
CA PRO A 81 -13.78 -5.00 24.29
C PRO A 81 -14.72 -3.90 23.80
N ARG A 82 -15.08 -2.93 24.65
CA ARG A 82 -15.99 -1.84 24.30
C ARG A 82 -15.35 -0.90 23.27
N ARG A 83 -14.10 -0.49 23.51
CA ARG A 83 -13.37 0.39 22.58
C ARG A 83 -13.12 -0.30 21.24
N HIS A 84 -12.81 -1.59 21.24
CA HIS A 84 -12.60 -2.33 19.99
C HIS A 84 -13.90 -2.52 19.22
N GLU A 85 -15.01 -2.81 19.88
CA GLU A 85 -16.32 -2.95 19.22
C GLU A 85 -16.81 -1.62 18.61
N GLN A 86 -16.49 -0.49 19.24
CA GLN A 86 -16.80 0.85 18.72
C GLN A 86 -15.86 1.31 17.59
N SER A 87 -14.75 0.62 17.35
CA SER A 87 -13.80 1.01 16.30
C SER A 87 -14.44 0.92 14.92
N PRO A 88 -14.41 2.00 14.11
CA PRO A 88 -14.93 1.98 12.74
C PRO A 88 -14.29 0.88 11.87
N PHE A 89 -13.05 0.49 12.18
CA PHE A 89 -12.37 -0.60 11.48
C PHE A 89 -12.98 -1.96 11.82
N VAL A 90 -13.18 -2.22 13.13
CA VAL A 90 -13.75 -3.49 13.63
C VAL A 90 -15.21 -3.64 13.20
N GLN A 91 -15.97 -2.54 13.11
CA GLN A 91 -17.35 -2.56 12.63
C GLN A 91 -17.48 -3.05 11.16
N ARG A 92 -16.41 -2.93 10.36
CA ARG A 92 -16.37 -3.45 8.98
C ARG A 92 -15.95 -4.91 8.87
N LEU A 93 -15.65 -5.57 9.99
CA LEU A 93 -15.37 -7.01 9.99
C LEU A 93 -16.68 -7.80 9.80
N PRO A 94 -16.63 -8.99 9.17
CA PRO A 94 -17.77 -9.89 9.09
C PRO A 94 -18.38 -10.16 10.46
N GLU A 95 -19.70 -10.28 10.53
CA GLU A 95 -20.42 -10.49 11.80
C GLU A 95 -19.89 -11.70 12.60
N GLY A 96 -19.55 -12.79 11.90
CA GLY A 96 -18.94 -13.97 12.53
C GLY A 96 -17.64 -13.63 13.26
N LEU A 97 -16.77 -12.81 12.67
CA LEU A 97 -15.52 -12.37 13.28
C LEU A 97 -15.77 -11.36 14.41
N ARG A 98 -16.75 -10.47 14.28
CA ARG A 98 -17.13 -9.56 15.38
C ARG A 98 -17.64 -10.33 16.61
N ARG A 99 -18.43 -11.39 16.41
CA ARG A 99 -18.85 -12.29 17.51
C ARG A 99 -17.67 -13.02 18.13
N ALA A 100 -16.77 -13.55 17.31
CA ALA A 100 -15.60 -14.28 17.80
C ALA A 100 -14.66 -13.36 18.60
N LEU A 101 -14.42 -12.13 18.11
CA LEU A 101 -13.68 -11.08 18.82
C LEU A 101 -14.34 -10.74 20.17
N ARG A 102 -15.66 -10.58 20.23
CA ARG A 102 -16.38 -10.32 21.49
C ARG A 102 -16.20 -11.45 22.51
N ARG A 103 -16.21 -12.69 22.04
CA ARG A 103 -16.12 -13.88 22.90
C ARG A 103 -14.70 -14.15 23.40
N TRP A 104 -13.69 -14.01 22.54
CA TRP A 104 -12.32 -14.47 22.82
C TRP A 104 -11.29 -13.35 22.87
N GLY A 105 -11.64 -12.15 22.41
CA GLY A 105 -10.73 -11.01 22.29
C GLY A 105 -9.75 -11.15 21.13
N LEU A 106 -8.70 -10.31 21.16
CA LEU A 106 -7.63 -10.30 20.16
C LEU A 106 -6.27 -10.53 20.82
N ARG A 107 -5.38 -11.21 20.10
CA ARG A 107 -3.99 -11.41 20.52
C ARG A 107 -3.12 -10.18 20.26
N ASN A 108 -3.48 -9.38 19.26
CA ASN A 108 -2.68 -8.26 18.76
C ASN A 108 -3.53 -6.99 18.68
N ALA A 109 -3.01 -5.85 19.10
CA ALA A 109 -3.73 -4.57 19.03
C ALA A 109 -3.81 -3.96 17.61
N ALA A 110 -2.91 -4.38 16.73
CA ALA A 110 -2.91 -4.03 15.31
C ALA A 110 -2.21 -5.15 14.53
N LEU A 111 -2.67 -5.38 13.30
CA LEU A 111 -2.33 -6.58 12.54
C LEU A 111 -1.77 -6.31 11.15
N LEU A 112 -2.24 -5.26 10.49
CA LEU A 112 -2.09 -5.09 9.05
C LEU A 112 -1.40 -3.76 8.76
N ALA A 113 -0.26 -3.82 8.07
CA ALA A 113 0.47 -2.67 7.57
C ALA A 113 1.15 -3.03 6.26
N VAL A 114 0.97 -2.18 5.25
CA VAL A 114 1.73 -2.31 4.00
C VAL A 114 2.96 -1.43 4.12
N ALA A 115 4.09 -2.04 4.49
CA ALA A 115 5.39 -1.39 4.55
C ALA A 115 6.03 -1.31 3.15
N PRO A 116 7.02 -0.41 2.94
CA PRO A 116 7.88 -0.48 1.76
C PRO A 116 8.60 -1.83 1.72
N THR A 117 8.61 -2.48 0.56
CA THR A 117 9.26 -3.79 0.40
C THR A 117 10.51 -3.70 -0.49
N GLY A 118 11.25 -2.60 -0.45
CA GLY A 118 12.36 -2.31 -1.38
C GLY A 118 13.32 -3.47 -1.66
N SER A 119 14.07 -3.94 -0.66
CA SER A 119 15.06 -5.01 -0.87
C SER A 119 14.42 -6.40 -0.97
N ILE A 120 13.35 -6.67 -0.22
CA ILE A 120 12.73 -7.99 -0.18
C ILE A 120 11.88 -8.30 -1.42
N SER A 121 11.31 -7.27 -2.06
CA SER A 121 10.57 -7.46 -3.31
C SER A 121 11.53 -7.74 -4.45
N LEU A 122 12.72 -7.13 -4.46
CA LEU A 122 13.78 -7.47 -5.40
C LEU A 122 14.25 -8.92 -5.23
N LEU A 123 14.44 -9.37 -3.98
CA LEU A 123 14.78 -10.77 -3.69
C LEU A 123 13.68 -11.73 -4.16
N ALA A 124 12.42 -11.35 -3.97
CA ALA A 124 11.26 -12.14 -4.40
C ALA A 124 10.98 -12.03 -5.91
N GLY A 125 11.66 -11.15 -6.63
CA GLY A 125 11.35 -10.86 -8.05
C GLY A 125 9.97 -10.23 -8.25
N ALA A 126 9.49 -9.44 -7.29
CA ALA A 126 8.14 -8.90 -7.25
C ALA A 126 8.09 -7.36 -7.17
N SER A 127 6.95 -6.79 -7.58
CA SER A 127 6.63 -5.37 -7.36
C SER A 127 6.52 -5.05 -5.88
N SER A 128 6.80 -3.79 -5.51
CA SER A 128 6.84 -3.39 -4.10
C SER A 128 5.45 -3.12 -3.53
N GLY A 129 5.11 -3.68 -2.37
CA GLY A 129 3.90 -3.29 -1.65
C GLY A 129 2.62 -3.39 -2.51
N ILE A 130 1.87 -2.28 -2.52
CA ILE A 130 0.76 -2.05 -3.45
C ILE A 130 1.17 -1.18 -4.65
N GLU A 131 2.44 -0.83 -4.79
CA GLU A 131 2.94 0.06 -5.84
C GLU A 131 2.74 -0.55 -7.23
N PRO A 132 2.52 0.29 -8.27
CA PRO A 132 2.62 -0.15 -9.65
C PRO A 132 4.05 -0.65 -9.96
N ILE A 133 4.20 -1.37 -11.07
CA ILE A 133 5.51 -1.69 -11.63
C ILE A 133 6.27 -0.38 -11.85
N PHE A 134 7.46 -0.21 -11.27
CA PHE A 134 8.19 1.06 -11.39
C PHE A 134 8.52 1.40 -12.85
N GLY A 135 9.07 0.41 -13.56
CA GLY A 135 9.40 0.49 -14.97
C GLY A 135 9.70 -0.91 -15.50
N ILE A 136 9.38 -1.16 -16.78
CA ILE A 136 9.69 -2.44 -17.43
C ILE A 136 11.20 -2.59 -17.62
N ARG A 137 11.88 -1.51 -18.00
CA ARG A 137 13.34 -1.37 -18.08
C ARG A 137 13.73 -0.07 -17.40
N TYR A 138 14.76 -0.11 -16.56
CA TYR A 138 15.18 1.02 -15.75
C TYR A 138 16.66 0.96 -15.42
N THR A 139 17.24 2.11 -15.08
CA THR A 139 18.58 2.17 -14.49
C THR A 139 18.46 2.21 -12.98
N ARG A 140 19.24 1.36 -12.31
CA ARG A 140 19.34 1.34 -10.85
C ARG A 140 20.70 1.82 -10.40
N LEU A 141 20.69 2.70 -9.40
CA LEU A 141 21.90 3.18 -8.74
C LEU A 141 22.20 2.29 -7.52
N VAL A 142 23.34 1.61 -7.54
CA VAL A 142 23.84 0.75 -6.46
C VAL A 142 25.23 1.22 -6.09
N ALA A 143 25.41 1.71 -4.84
CA ALA A 143 26.69 2.24 -4.37
C ALA A 143 27.32 3.28 -5.33
N GLY A 144 26.49 4.13 -5.95
CA GLY A 144 26.92 5.15 -6.91
C GLY A 144 27.12 4.64 -8.35
N GLN A 145 27.03 3.33 -8.60
CA GLN A 145 27.15 2.75 -9.93
C GLN A 145 25.78 2.57 -10.60
N ARG A 146 25.73 2.80 -11.92
CA ARG A 146 24.52 2.65 -12.74
C ARG A 146 24.47 1.24 -13.32
N HIS A 147 23.38 0.54 -13.07
CA HIS A 147 23.12 -0.79 -13.62
C HIS A 147 21.80 -0.80 -14.39
N ALA A 148 21.83 -1.26 -15.64
CA ALA A 148 20.61 -1.54 -16.38
C ALA A 148 19.88 -2.74 -15.74
N ALA A 149 18.57 -2.63 -15.60
CA ALA A 149 17.71 -3.67 -15.04
C ALA A 149 16.39 -3.74 -15.81
N GLN A 150 15.76 -4.90 -15.75
CA GLN A 150 14.39 -5.11 -16.24
C GLN A 150 13.52 -5.66 -15.10
N HIS A 151 12.21 -5.45 -15.20
CA HIS A 151 11.28 -5.99 -14.22
C HIS A 151 11.30 -7.53 -14.25
N PRO A 152 11.54 -8.23 -13.13
CA PRO A 152 11.67 -9.69 -13.10
C PRO A 152 10.46 -10.47 -13.64
N LEU A 153 9.25 -9.88 -13.55
CA LEU A 153 8.02 -10.46 -14.10
C LEU A 153 8.09 -10.74 -15.61
N LEU A 154 8.89 -9.99 -16.38
CA LEU A 154 8.99 -10.19 -17.84
C LEU A 154 9.43 -11.61 -18.18
N ASP A 155 10.44 -12.12 -17.48
CA ASP A 155 10.96 -13.45 -17.76
C ASP A 155 9.95 -14.53 -17.38
N LEU A 156 9.17 -14.32 -16.31
CA LEU A 156 8.06 -15.21 -15.97
C LEU A 156 6.96 -15.16 -17.03
N TYR A 157 6.52 -13.96 -17.41
CA TYR A 157 5.46 -13.79 -18.40
C TYR A 157 5.80 -14.43 -19.76
N ARG A 158 7.03 -14.23 -20.26
CA ARG A 158 7.49 -14.87 -21.51
C ARG A 158 7.47 -16.39 -21.41
N ARG A 159 7.93 -16.96 -20.29
CA ARG A 159 7.92 -18.41 -20.07
C ARG A 159 6.52 -19.00 -20.02
N GLU A 160 5.60 -18.35 -19.29
CA GLU A 160 4.25 -18.87 -19.07
C GLU A 160 3.31 -18.64 -20.27
N THR A 161 3.54 -17.58 -21.05
CA THR A 161 2.63 -17.19 -22.14
C THR A 161 3.18 -17.41 -23.54
N GLY A 162 4.50 -17.51 -23.70
CA GLY A 162 5.17 -17.52 -25.01
C GLY A 162 5.04 -16.22 -25.81
N ARG A 163 4.58 -15.13 -25.19
CA ARG A 163 4.34 -13.83 -25.84
C ARG A 163 5.51 -12.86 -25.66
N ASP A 164 5.57 -11.88 -26.55
CA ASP A 164 6.46 -10.73 -26.45
C ASP A 164 6.15 -9.84 -25.25
N ASP A 165 7.05 -8.88 -24.98
CA ASP A 165 6.94 -7.97 -23.84
C ASP A 165 5.60 -7.21 -23.83
N PRO A 166 4.83 -7.29 -22.74
CA PRO A 166 3.56 -6.61 -22.61
C PRO A 166 3.72 -5.14 -22.24
N ASP A 167 2.76 -4.31 -22.66
CA ASP A 167 2.66 -2.89 -22.29
C ASP A 167 1.92 -2.70 -20.96
N TRP A 168 2.53 -3.15 -19.86
CA TRP A 168 1.96 -2.93 -18.53
C TRP A 168 2.17 -1.48 -18.07
N PRO A 169 1.16 -0.85 -17.45
CA PRO A 169 1.30 0.51 -16.95
C PRO A 169 2.36 0.57 -15.85
N THR A 170 3.34 1.46 -16.05
CA THR A 170 4.41 1.72 -15.10
C THR A 170 4.07 2.88 -14.16
N ALA A 171 4.89 3.09 -13.12
CA ALA A 171 4.64 4.09 -12.09
C ALA A 171 4.53 5.52 -12.61
N HIS A 172 5.16 5.82 -13.74
CA HIS A 172 5.04 7.11 -14.43
C HIS A 172 3.85 7.13 -15.41
N GLN A 173 3.31 6.00 -15.85
CA GLN A 173 2.16 5.97 -16.75
C GLN A 173 0.82 5.89 -16.02
N VAL A 174 0.81 5.51 -14.73
CA VAL A 174 -0.40 5.45 -13.91
C VAL A 174 -0.84 6.85 -13.49
N ASP A 175 -2.10 7.18 -13.77
CA ASP A 175 -2.71 8.43 -13.33
C ASP A 175 -2.63 8.58 -11.79
N PRO A 176 -2.17 9.74 -11.28
CA PRO A 176 -2.06 10.02 -9.85
C PRO A 176 -3.33 9.78 -9.06
N LEU A 177 -4.50 10.19 -9.57
CA LEU A 177 -5.76 10.01 -8.85
C LEU A 177 -6.15 8.53 -8.76
N SER A 178 -5.91 7.77 -9.84
CA SER A 178 -6.10 6.32 -9.85
C SER A 178 -5.18 5.62 -8.83
N ARG A 179 -3.95 6.11 -8.66
CA ARG A 179 -3.03 5.64 -7.62
C ARG A 179 -3.54 5.92 -6.21
N VAL A 180 -4.12 7.11 -5.98
CA VAL A 180 -4.77 7.47 -4.70
C VAL A 180 -5.98 6.57 -4.44
N ARG A 181 -6.84 6.35 -5.44
CA ARG A 181 -8.03 5.49 -5.33
C ARG A 181 -7.68 4.06 -4.94
N LEU A 182 -6.63 3.49 -5.53
CA LEU A 182 -6.16 2.16 -5.16
C LEU A 182 -5.67 2.10 -3.71
N GLN A 183 -4.91 3.11 -3.29
CA GLN A 183 -4.48 3.19 -1.90
C GLN A 183 -5.67 3.32 -0.94
N ALA A 184 -6.66 4.16 -1.25
CA ALA A 184 -7.84 4.35 -0.43
C ALA A 184 -8.66 3.06 -0.31
N ALA A 185 -8.87 2.36 -1.42
CA ALA A 185 -9.52 1.06 -1.47
C ALA A 185 -8.80 0.04 -0.57
N ALA A 186 -7.46 -0.03 -0.68
CA ALA A 186 -6.64 -0.88 0.18
C ALA A 186 -6.72 -0.47 1.67
N GLN A 187 -6.71 0.83 1.97
CA GLN A 187 -6.68 1.37 3.33
C GLN A 187 -7.92 0.96 4.15
N ARG A 188 -9.05 0.67 3.50
CA ARG A 188 -10.28 0.15 4.15
C ARG A 188 -10.05 -1.16 4.90
N TYR A 189 -9.08 -1.95 4.44
CA TYR A 189 -8.74 -3.28 4.94
C TYR A 189 -7.42 -3.33 5.73
N VAL A 190 -6.71 -2.20 5.88
CA VAL A 190 -5.46 -2.07 6.63
C VAL A 190 -5.68 -1.24 7.90
N ASP A 191 -5.49 -1.84 9.08
CA ASP A 191 -5.78 -1.20 10.37
C ASP A 191 -4.70 -0.19 10.81
N GLN A 192 -3.46 -0.39 10.36
CA GLN A 192 -2.39 0.61 10.44
C GLN A 192 -2.37 1.46 9.16
N SER A 193 -1.18 1.76 8.62
CA SER A 193 -1.03 2.61 7.44
C SER A 193 -0.45 1.83 6.26
N ILE A 194 -0.50 2.46 5.08
CA ILE A 194 0.09 1.98 3.86
C ILE A 194 1.16 2.98 3.43
N SER A 195 2.39 2.51 3.27
CA SER A 195 3.43 3.28 2.59
C SER A 195 3.16 3.23 1.08
N SER A 196 2.98 4.42 0.51
CA SER A 196 2.47 4.56 -0.85
C SER A 196 2.96 5.87 -1.45
N THR A 197 3.56 5.77 -2.64
CA THR A 197 4.10 6.92 -3.38
C THR A 197 3.29 7.21 -4.64
N VAL A 198 2.92 8.46 -4.84
CA VAL A 198 2.39 9.00 -6.10
C VAL A 198 3.53 9.71 -6.83
N ASN A 199 3.87 9.24 -8.02
CA ASN A 199 4.88 9.88 -8.86
C ASN A 199 4.23 10.97 -9.71
N LEU A 200 4.84 12.16 -9.75
CA LEU A 200 4.40 13.30 -10.54
C LEU A 200 5.53 13.79 -11.46
N PRO A 201 5.21 14.33 -12.64
CA PRO A 201 6.21 14.86 -13.55
C PRO A 201 6.90 16.08 -12.95
N ALA A 202 8.10 16.41 -13.44
CA ALA A 202 8.85 17.59 -12.96
C ALA A 202 8.07 18.91 -13.15
N SER A 203 7.20 18.97 -14.16
CA SER A 203 6.32 20.11 -14.45
C SER A 203 5.14 20.26 -13.48
N ALA A 204 4.89 19.30 -12.59
CA ALA A 204 3.76 19.37 -11.67
C ALA A 204 3.90 20.55 -10.69
N GLY A 205 2.94 21.47 -10.76
CA GLY A 205 2.80 22.62 -9.88
C GLY A 205 2.37 22.25 -8.47
N ARG A 206 2.37 23.25 -7.57
CA ARG A 206 1.97 23.08 -6.17
C ARG A 206 0.52 22.65 -6.04
N GLU A 207 -0.34 23.14 -6.93
CA GLU A 207 -1.78 22.91 -6.98
C GLU A 207 -2.08 21.42 -7.25
N VAL A 208 -1.30 20.79 -8.12
CA VAL A 208 -1.40 19.33 -8.39
C VAL A 208 -1.05 18.53 -7.15
N VAL A 209 0.01 18.92 -6.44
CA VAL A 209 0.43 18.26 -5.19
C VAL A 209 -0.66 18.42 -4.12
N GLU A 210 -1.24 19.62 -3.98
CA GLU A 210 -2.37 19.85 -3.08
C GLU A 210 -3.56 18.95 -3.43
N ARG A 211 -3.93 18.87 -4.71
CA ARG A 211 -5.03 18.00 -5.18
C ARG A 211 -4.81 16.53 -4.81
N VAL A 212 -3.57 16.03 -4.89
CA VAL A 212 -3.25 14.65 -4.46
C VAL A 212 -3.49 14.46 -2.96
N TYR A 213 -3.00 15.38 -2.12
CA TYR A 213 -3.20 15.31 -0.67
C TYR A 213 -4.67 15.44 -0.28
N ARG A 214 -5.39 16.38 -0.90
CA ARG A 214 -6.83 16.60 -0.67
C ARG A 214 -7.63 15.36 -1.06
N ALA A 215 -7.41 14.81 -2.25
CA ALA A 215 -8.09 13.59 -2.69
C ALA A 215 -7.77 12.40 -1.76
N ALA A 216 -6.52 12.26 -1.30
CA ALA A 216 -6.15 11.20 -0.37
C ALA A 216 -6.87 11.33 0.97
N TRP A 217 -6.97 12.56 1.50
CA TRP A 217 -7.69 12.83 2.75
C TRP A 217 -9.19 12.56 2.60
N GLU A 218 -9.83 13.07 1.55
CA GLU A 218 -11.26 12.88 1.25
C GLU A 218 -11.62 11.40 1.07
N LEU A 219 -10.73 10.62 0.46
CA LEU A 219 -10.91 9.18 0.25
C LEU A 219 -10.54 8.32 1.48
N GLY A 220 -10.07 8.94 2.57
CA GLY A 220 -9.79 8.27 3.84
C GLY A 220 -8.43 7.58 3.93
N CYS A 221 -7.45 7.96 3.10
CA CYS A 221 -6.06 7.53 3.27
C CYS A 221 -5.49 8.08 4.58
N LYS A 222 -4.74 7.25 5.33
CA LYS A 222 -4.11 7.68 6.60
C LYS A 222 -2.79 8.42 6.41
N GLY A 223 -2.25 8.40 5.21
CA GLY A 223 -1.03 9.10 4.81
C GLY A 223 -0.80 8.87 3.33
N ILE A 224 0.04 9.69 2.70
CA ILE A 224 0.45 9.51 1.30
C ILE A 224 1.79 10.21 1.10
N THR A 225 2.58 9.74 0.14
CA THR A 225 3.83 10.40 -0.25
C THR A 225 3.72 10.83 -1.70
N VAL A 226 4.14 12.06 -1.99
CA VAL A 226 4.25 12.57 -3.35
C VAL A 226 5.73 12.63 -3.70
N PHE A 227 6.09 12.03 -4.82
CA PHE A 227 7.41 12.16 -5.42
C PHE A 227 7.29 12.91 -6.74
N ARG A 228 7.69 14.18 -6.75
CA ARG A 228 7.82 14.95 -7.99
C ARG A 228 9.18 14.67 -8.59
N GLU A 229 9.26 14.35 -9.88
CA GLU A 229 10.54 14.17 -10.56
C GLU A 229 11.45 15.39 -10.35
N GLY A 230 12.75 15.12 -10.14
CA GLY A 230 13.75 16.15 -9.83
C GLY A 230 13.73 16.66 -8.38
N SER A 231 12.78 16.27 -7.52
CA SER A 231 12.74 16.70 -6.11
C SER A 231 13.81 16.05 -5.21
N ARG A 232 14.40 14.91 -5.62
CA ARG A 232 15.50 14.25 -4.92
C ARG A 232 16.34 13.43 -5.90
N ALA A 233 17.56 13.08 -5.51
CA ALA A 233 18.39 12.16 -6.26
C ALA A 233 17.68 10.79 -6.41
N PRO A 234 17.51 10.26 -7.63
CA PRO A 234 16.80 9.01 -7.85
C PRO A 234 17.64 7.80 -7.41
N VAL A 235 16.97 6.75 -6.93
CA VAL A 235 17.57 5.41 -6.76
C VAL A 235 17.26 4.52 -7.98
N LEU A 236 16.13 4.79 -8.62
CA LEU A 236 15.65 4.15 -9.83
C LEU A 236 15.32 5.25 -10.84
N GLU A 237 15.74 5.07 -12.08
CA GLU A 237 15.45 5.95 -13.20
C GLU A 237 14.80 5.12 -14.30
N ALA A 238 13.54 5.42 -14.64
CA ALA A 238 12.86 4.76 -15.74
C ALA A 238 13.58 5.07 -17.07
N ALA A 239 13.60 4.11 -17.99
CA ALA A 239 14.13 4.34 -19.34
C ALA A 239 13.17 5.26 -20.12
N GLY A 240 13.35 6.57 -19.97
CA GLY A 240 12.87 7.57 -20.94
C GLY A 240 11.36 7.72 -21.12
N SER A 241 10.54 7.76 -20.06
CA SER A 241 9.16 8.23 -20.22
C SER A 241 8.75 9.19 -19.10
N PRO A 242 8.37 10.45 -19.43
CA PRO A 242 7.74 11.35 -18.47
C PRO A 242 6.40 10.75 -18.00
N VAL A 243 5.82 11.31 -16.93
CA VAL A 243 4.51 10.86 -16.47
C VAL A 243 3.49 10.97 -17.60
N ALA A 244 2.96 9.84 -18.08
CA ALA A 244 2.25 9.77 -19.37
C ALA A 244 0.81 10.27 -19.28
N VAL A 245 0.19 10.20 -18.09
CA VAL A 245 -1.19 10.68 -17.85
C VAL A 245 -1.25 11.30 -16.45
N CYS A 246 -1.77 12.52 -16.36
CA CYS A 246 -2.03 13.18 -15.09
C CYS A 246 -3.36 13.94 -15.14
N THR A 247 -4.46 13.29 -14.75
CA THR A 247 -5.80 13.92 -14.69
C THR A 247 -5.87 15.03 -13.63
N LEU A 248 -4.88 15.10 -12.75
CA LEU A 248 -4.71 16.20 -11.79
C LEU A 248 -3.88 17.37 -12.32
N CYS A 249 -3.27 17.25 -13.49
CA CYS A 249 -2.42 18.28 -14.10
C CYS A 249 -3.17 19.11 -15.15
N GLU A 250 -4.33 18.64 -15.62
CA GLU A 250 -5.23 19.45 -16.44
C GLU A 250 -5.87 20.55 -15.57
N PRO A 251 -6.02 21.78 -16.09
CA PRO A 251 -6.74 22.84 -15.39
C PRO A 251 -8.16 22.33 -15.10
N GLY A 252 -8.57 22.41 -13.83
CA GLY A 252 -9.97 22.17 -13.48
C GLY A 252 -10.88 23.16 -14.25
N PRO A 253 -12.19 22.90 -14.37
CA PRO A 253 -13.09 23.86 -14.98
C PRO A 253 -12.89 25.22 -14.33
N GLU A 254 -12.47 26.21 -15.12
CA GLU A 254 -12.30 27.59 -14.66
C GLU A 254 -13.65 28.13 -14.18
N GLY A 255 -13.70 28.62 -12.94
CA GLY A 255 -14.74 29.53 -12.46
C GLY A 255 -15.93 28.90 -11.73
N ALA A 256 -15.80 28.74 -10.41
CA ALA A 256 -16.95 28.81 -9.48
C ALA A 256 -16.61 29.38 -8.08
N ASP A 257 -15.38 29.87 -7.87
CA ASP A 257 -14.95 30.48 -6.60
C ASP A 257 -14.60 31.96 -6.80
N SER A 258 -15.55 32.74 -7.32
CA SER A 258 -15.55 34.18 -7.09
C SER A 258 -16.34 34.43 -5.80
N PRO A 259 -15.72 34.92 -4.71
CA PRO A 259 -16.50 35.35 -3.56
C PRO A 259 -17.42 36.51 -3.99
N PRO A 260 -18.66 36.60 -3.46
CA PRO A 260 -19.50 37.75 -3.73
C PRO A 260 -18.76 39.01 -3.26
N SER A 261 -18.59 39.96 -4.18
CA SER A 261 -18.03 41.28 -3.86
C SER A 261 -18.91 42.00 -2.84
N PRO A 262 -18.32 42.87 -2.00
CA PRO A 262 -19.01 43.52 -0.88
C PRO A 262 -20.17 44.42 -1.30
#